data_AF-A0A1D2TZV4-F1
#
_entry.id   AF-A0A1D2TZV4-F1
#
_cell.length_a   1.000
_cell.length_b   1.000
_cell.length_c   1.000
_cell.angle_alpha   90.00
_cell.angle_beta   90.00
_cell.angle_gamma   90.00
#
_symmetry.space_group_name_H-M   'P 1'
#
loop_
_entity.id
_entity.type
_entity.pdbx_description
1 polymer ?
#
loop_
_entity_poly.entity_id
_entity_poly.type
_entity_poly.pdbx_seq_one_letter_code
_entity_poly.pdbx_strand_id
1 'polypeptide(L)'
;MKRFGGDVDWSGLEEARANLWHRQLHIFLHPFYYIEYGIAQLGALQVWANSKEDKSRALSDYQKALALGGSRPLPELFQAAGARFDFSAETVKPLVQLIRKELDALKASSESAGTGK
;
A
#
# COMPACT_ATOMS: atom_id res chain seq x y z
N MET A 1 -12.12 -8.83 13.02
CA MET A 1 -12.10 -9.08 11.55
C MET A 1 -13.41 -8.86 10.81
N LYS A 2 -14.58 -8.74 11.46
CA LYS A 2 -15.86 -8.60 10.73
C LYS A 2 -15.95 -7.38 9.80
N ARG A 3 -15.21 -6.31 10.09
CA ARG A 3 -15.25 -5.04 9.33
C ARG A 3 -14.22 -4.93 8.20
N PHE A 4 -13.03 -5.48 8.38
CA PHE A 4 -11.87 -5.27 7.50
C PHE A 4 -11.08 -6.55 7.17
N GLY A 5 -11.55 -7.72 7.62
CA GLY A 5 -10.98 -9.01 7.24
C GLY A 5 -11.55 -9.47 5.89
N GLY A 6 -10.85 -10.38 5.23
CA GLY A 6 -11.36 -11.03 4.01
C GLY A 6 -12.46 -12.05 4.30
N ASP A 7 -13.04 -12.55 3.21
CA ASP A 7 -14.06 -13.62 3.22
C ASP A 7 -13.39 -14.96 3.49
N VAL A 8 -13.23 -15.28 4.77
CA VAL A 8 -12.66 -16.52 5.26
C VAL A 8 -13.69 -17.18 6.18
N ASP A 9 -13.93 -18.48 5.96
CA ASP A 9 -14.75 -19.28 6.86
C ASP A 9 -13.98 -19.61 8.14
N TRP A 10 -14.62 -19.37 9.28
CA TRP A 10 -14.07 -19.60 10.61
C TRP A 10 -14.96 -20.52 11.45
N SER A 11 -15.94 -21.21 10.84
CA SER A 11 -16.82 -22.13 11.55
C SER A 11 -16.03 -23.18 12.32
N GLY A 12 -16.23 -23.23 13.64
CA GLY A 12 -15.52 -24.12 14.56
C GLY A 12 -14.13 -23.62 15.01
N LEU A 13 -13.71 -22.42 14.57
CA LEU A 13 -12.42 -21.79 14.92
C LEU A 13 -12.60 -20.36 15.46
N GLU A 14 -13.75 -20.08 16.10
CA GLU A 14 -14.12 -18.74 16.54
C GLU A 14 -13.17 -18.17 17.59
N GLU A 15 -12.69 -19.01 18.52
CA GLU A 15 -11.72 -18.61 19.55
C GLU A 15 -10.37 -18.25 18.94
N ALA A 16 -9.87 -19.06 18.01
CA ALA A 16 -8.65 -18.78 17.28
C ALA A 16 -8.78 -17.46 16.48
N ARG A 17 -9.94 -17.24 15.85
CA ARG A 17 -10.25 -15.98 15.14
C ARG A 17 -10.25 -14.78 16.09
N ALA A 18 -10.81 -14.91 17.29
CA ALA A 18 -10.85 -13.85 18.28
C ALA A 18 -9.45 -13.44 18.76
N ASN A 19 -8.54 -14.41 18.84
CA ASN A 19 -7.17 -14.23 19.31
C ASN A 19 -6.13 -14.04 18.18
N LEU A 20 -6.56 -13.96 16.91
CA LEU A 20 -5.60 -13.95 15.79
C LEU A 20 -4.62 -12.78 15.84
N TRP A 21 -5.01 -11.66 16.46
CA TRP A 21 -4.13 -10.50 16.64
C TRP A 21 -2.89 -10.81 17.48
N HIS A 22 -2.91 -11.86 18.33
CA HIS A 22 -1.75 -12.30 19.11
C HIS A 22 -0.54 -12.68 18.24
N ARG A 23 -0.78 -13.12 17.00
CA ARG A 23 0.32 -13.43 16.07
C ARG A 23 1.08 -12.19 15.61
N GLN A 24 0.52 -10.99 15.81
CA GLN A 24 1.13 -9.75 15.37
C GLN A 24 2.08 -9.20 16.43
N LEU A 25 3.35 -9.59 16.32
CA LEU A 25 4.40 -9.22 17.29
C LEU A 25 4.52 -7.70 17.54
N HIS A 26 4.30 -6.88 16.51
CA HIS A 26 4.32 -5.41 16.62
C HIS A 26 3.40 -4.87 17.71
N ILE A 27 2.26 -5.51 17.99
CA ILE A 27 1.35 -5.06 19.05
C ILE A 27 2.01 -5.15 20.43
N PHE A 28 2.88 -6.15 20.64
CA PHE A 28 3.56 -6.39 21.91
C PHE A 28 4.89 -5.64 22.03
N LEU A 29 5.66 -5.57 20.95
CA LEU A 29 7.01 -4.99 21.00
C LEU A 29 7.05 -3.50 20.66
N HIS A 30 6.21 -3.05 19.73
CA HIS A 30 6.25 -1.69 19.18
C HIS A 30 4.82 -1.15 19.01
N PRO A 31 4.16 -0.73 20.12
CA PRO A 31 2.80 -0.22 20.06
C PRO A 31 2.62 0.86 19.00
N PHE A 32 1.50 0.82 18.29
CA PHE A 32 1.14 1.73 17.18
C PHE A 32 1.99 1.65 15.91
N TYR A 33 3.15 1.00 15.91
CA TYR A 33 4.03 0.94 14.74
C TYR A 33 3.36 0.38 13.47
N TYR A 34 2.39 -0.53 13.62
CA TYR A 34 1.77 -1.18 12.47
C TYR A 34 1.01 -0.23 11.53
N ILE A 35 0.56 0.94 12.03
CA ILE A 35 -0.12 1.95 11.19
C ILE A 35 0.82 2.56 10.15
N GLU A 36 2.13 2.59 10.44
CA GLU A 36 3.16 3.13 9.57
C GLU A 36 3.19 2.39 8.23
N TYR A 37 2.91 1.08 8.21
CA TYR A 37 2.79 0.32 6.96
C TYR A 37 1.64 0.83 6.08
N GLY A 38 0.49 1.19 6.69
CA GLY A 38 -0.64 1.76 5.95
C GLY A 38 -0.31 3.14 5.37
N ILE A 39 0.36 3.98 6.16
CA ILE A 39 0.82 5.31 5.73
C ILE A 39 1.86 5.19 4.61
N ALA A 40 2.87 4.35 4.79
CA ALA A 40 3.93 4.10 3.82
C ALA A 40 3.38 3.49 2.52
N GLN A 41 2.39 2.59 2.60
CA GLN A 41 1.74 2.02 1.42
C GLN A 41 1.08 3.10 0.57
N LEU A 42 0.42 4.10 1.18
CA LEU A 42 -0.18 5.22 0.44
C LEU A 42 0.88 6.12 -0.20
N GLY A 43 2.03 6.33 0.45
CA GLY A 43 3.18 7.00 -0.16
C GLY A 43 3.75 6.21 -1.35
N ALA A 44 3.97 4.91 -1.17
CA ALA A 44 4.51 4.02 -2.19
C ALA A 44 3.61 3.95 -3.44
N LEU A 45 2.29 3.90 -3.25
CA LEU A 45 1.33 3.91 -4.36
C LEU A 45 1.36 5.22 -5.15
N GLN A 46 1.60 6.36 -4.49
CA GLN A 46 1.76 7.64 -5.19
C GLN A 46 3.06 7.69 -5.98
N VAL A 47 4.18 7.22 -5.40
CA VAL A 47 5.46 7.10 -6.13
C VAL A 47 5.32 6.17 -7.34
N TRP A 48 4.61 5.05 -7.17
CA TRP A 48 4.30 4.15 -8.26
C TRP A 48 3.42 4.80 -9.33
N ALA A 49 2.35 5.51 -8.95
CA ALA A 49 1.51 6.25 -9.89
C ALA A 49 2.32 7.26 -10.70
N ASN A 50 3.18 8.04 -10.03
CA ASN A 50 4.09 8.98 -10.69
C ASN A 50 5.02 8.27 -11.69
N SER A 51 5.52 7.08 -11.34
CA SER A 51 6.40 6.30 -12.23
C SER A 51 5.69 5.79 -13.50
N LYS A 52 4.37 5.65 -13.47
CA LYS A 52 3.58 5.27 -14.65
C LYS A 52 3.44 6.43 -15.64
N GLU A 53 3.57 7.66 -15.18
CA GLU A 53 3.58 8.88 -16.00
C GLU A 53 4.99 9.24 -16.48
N ASP A 54 5.95 9.33 -15.55
CA ASP A 54 7.36 9.65 -15.83
C ASP A 54 8.26 8.91 -14.84
N LYS A 55 8.90 7.84 -15.32
CA LYS A 55 9.81 7.00 -14.54
C LYS A 55 11.05 7.76 -14.07
N SER A 56 11.60 8.62 -14.92
CA SER A 56 12.86 9.33 -14.62
C SER A 56 12.62 10.37 -13.53
N ARG A 57 11.53 11.13 -13.65
CA ARG A 57 11.13 12.10 -12.62
C ARG A 57 10.81 11.41 -11.30
N ALA A 58 9.99 10.35 -11.32
CA ALA A 58 9.61 9.63 -10.10
C ALA A 58 10.82 9.06 -9.35
N LEU A 59 11.81 8.49 -10.07
CA LEU A 59 13.04 8.01 -9.46
C LEU A 59 13.89 9.15 -8.89
N SER A 60 14.01 10.26 -9.62
CA SER A 60 14.74 11.45 -9.15
C SER A 60 14.14 12.01 -7.86
N ASP A 61 12.83 12.17 -7.80
CA ASP A 61 12.13 12.70 -6.62
C ASP A 61 12.23 11.73 -5.44
N TYR A 62 12.09 10.43 -5.68
CA TYR A 62 12.30 9.41 -4.64
C TYR A 62 13.72 9.46 -4.05
N GLN A 63 14.76 9.60 -4.89
CA GLN A 63 16.15 9.74 -4.43
C GLN A 63 16.37 11.02 -3.60
N LYS A 64 15.76 12.15 -4.00
CA LYS A 64 15.80 13.39 -3.22
C LYS A 64 15.21 13.19 -1.84
N ALA A 65 14.06 12.51 -1.73
CA ALA A 65 13.44 12.21 -0.45
C ALA A 65 14.31 11.31 0.42
N LEU A 66 14.92 10.26 -0.14
CA LEU A 66 15.83 9.38 0.58
C LEU A 66 17.07 10.11 1.12
N ALA A 67 17.63 11.05 0.36
CA ALA A 67 18.79 11.83 0.76
C ALA A 67 18.53 12.73 2.00
N LEU A 68 17.27 13.04 2.30
CA LEU A 68 16.90 13.80 3.50
C LEU A 68 17.00 12.96 4.79
N GLY A 69 16.92 11.62 4.69
CA GLY A 69 16.90 10.74 5.85
C GLY A 69 15.87 11.16 6.90
N GLY A 70 16.27 11.16 8.18
CA GLY A 70 15.44 11.62 9.30
C GLY A 70 15.50 13.13 9.57
N SER A 71 16.06 13.94 8.67
CA SER A 71 16.27 15.38 8.93
C SER A 71 14.99 16.23 8.79
N ARG A 72 13.91 15.66 8.23
CA ARG A 72 12.67 16.37 7.93
C ARG A 72 11.43 15.62 8.45
N PRO A 73 10.36 16.35 8.78
CA PRO A 73 9.05 15.75 9.09
C PRO A 73 8.49 14.91 7.95
N LEU A 74 7.67 13.92 8.29
CA LEU A 74 7.08 12.98 7.33
C LEU A 74 6.33 13.65 6.15
N PRO A 75 5.53 14.72 6.35
CA PRO A 75 4.87 15.41 5.24
C PRO A 75 5.85 16.01 4.21
N GLU A 76 6.99 16.52 4.68
CA GLU A 76 8.03 17.08 3.82
C GLU A 76 8.75 15.97 3.04
N LEU A 77 8.96 14.80 3.65
CA LEU A 77 9.52 13.62 2.97
C LEU A 77 8.58 13.12 1.86
N PHE A 78 7.27 13.09 2.12
CA PHE A 78 6.28 12.76 1.09
C PHE A 78 6.33 13.76 -0.06
N GLN A 79 6.33 15.06 0.25
CA GLN A 79 6.40 16.12 -0.75
C GLN A 79 7.68 16.01 -1.61
N ALA A 80 8.83 15.76 -0.98
CA ALA A 80 10.10 15.57 -1.69
C ALA A 80 10.08 14.38 -2.66
N ALA A 81 9.31 13.33 -2.34
CA ALA A 81 9.10 12.16 -3.19
C ALA A 81 8.04 12.37 -4.28
N GLY A 82 7.51 13.59 -4.44
CA GLY A 82 6.42 13.88 -5.36
C GLY A 82 5.06 13.31 -4.91
N ALA A 83 4.92 12.99 -3.63
CA ALA A 83 3.69 12.47 -3.03
C ALA A 83 3.04 13.52 -2.10
N ARG A 84 1.78 13.30 -1.74
CA ARG A 84 1.06 14.10 -0.73
C ARG A 84 0.84 13.27 0.52
N PHE A 85 1.11 13.88 1.68
CA PHE A 85 0.76 13.31 2.97
C PHE A 85 -0.71 13.59 3.27
N ASP A 86 -1.58 12.84 2.60
CA ASP A 86 -3.03 12.98 2.65
C ASP A 86 -3.70 11.61 2.59
N PHE A 87 -4.63 11.38 3.50
CA PHE A 87 -5.36 10.11 3.68
C PHE A 87 -6.84 10.23 3.30
N SER A 88 -7.23 11.35 2.71
CA SER A 88 -8.56 11.62 2.23
C SER A 88 -8.99 10.65 1.11
N ALA A 89 -10.30 10.55 0.89
CA ALA A 89 -10.83 9.72 -0.20
C ALA A 89 -10.37 10.23 -1.58
N GLU A 90 -10.15 11.54 -1.68
CA GLU A 90 -9.66 12.26 -2.85
C GLU A 90 -8.26 11.77 -3.25
N THR A 91 -7.41 11.48 -2.28
CA THR A 91 -6.07 10.91 -2.53
C THR A 91 -6.10 9.38 -2.67
N VAL A 92 -6.89 8.66 -1.87
CA VAL A 92 -6.89 7.18 -1.87
C VAL A 92 -7.60 6.59 -3.10
N LYS A 93 -8.74 7.15 -3.52
CA LYS A 93 -9.56 6.60 -4.61
C LYS A 93 -8.81 6.42 -5.93
N PRO A 94 -8.07 7.40 -6.47
CA PRO A 94 -7.34 7.22 -7.73
C PRO A 94 -6.25 6.14 -7.63
N LEU A 95 -5.62 5.98 -6.47
CA LEU A 95 -4.61 4.94 -6.25
C LEU A 95 -5.24 3.54 -6.33
N VAL A 96 -6.40 3.35 -5.68
CA VAL A 96 -7.15 2.08 -5.75
C VAL A 96 -7.64 1.79 -7.16
N GLN A 97 -8.07 2.82 -7.91
CA GLN A 97 -8.46 2.68 -9.31
C GLN A 97 -7.29 2.23 -10.18
N LEU A 98 -6.11 2.81 -9.97
CA LEU A 98 -4.89 2.40 -10.68
C LEU A 98 -4.52 0.95 -10.37
N ILE A 99 -4.56 0.52 -9.10
CA ILE A 99 -4.32 -0.87 -8.71
C ILE A 99 -5.27 -1.81 -9.45
N ARG A 100 -6.58 -1.51 -9.45
CA ARG A 100 -7.59 -2.34 -10.12
C ARG A 100 -7.32 -2.45 -11.61
N LYS A 101 -7.07 -1.32 -12.28
CA LYS A 101 -6.75 -1.28 -13.70
C LYS A 101 -5.57 -2.19 -14.05
N GLU A 102 -4.50 -2.14 -13.27
CA GLU A 102 -3.28 -2.91 -13.52
C GLU A 102 -3.48 -4.41 -13.22
N LEU A 103 -4.24 -4.75 -12.17
CA LEU A 103 -4.62 -6.14 -11.89
C LEU A 103 -5.50 -6.75 -12.99
N ASP A 104 -6.45 -5.98 -13.52
CA ASP A 104 -7.34 -6.45 -14.60
C ASP A 104 -6.56 -6.65 -15.92
N ALA A 105 -5.62 -5.76 -16.23
CA ALA A 105 -4.72 -5.94 -17.38
C ALA A 105 -3.86 -7.20 -17.27
N LEU A 106 -3.37 -7.53 -16.07
CA LEU A 106 -2.62 -8.76 -15.82
C LEU A 106 -3.48 -10.02 -16.00
N LYS A 107 -4.73 -10.01 -15.51
CA LYS A 107 -5.67 -11.13 -15.72
C LYS A 107 -5.96 -11.37 -17.20
N ALA A 108 -6.28 -10.32 -17.95
CA ALA A 108 -6.53 -10.43 -19.40
C ALA A 108 -5.31 -10.96 -20.16
N SER A 109 -4.10 -10.55 -19.76
CA SER A 109 -2.84 -11.06 -20.32
C SER A 109 -2.61 -12.54 -20.00
N SER A 110 -3.06 -13.02 -18.84
CA SER A 110 -2.97 -14.43 -18.46
C SER A 110 -3.99 -15.34 -19.17
N GLU A 111 -5.20 -14.84 -19.44
CA GLU A 111 -6.26 -15.58 -20.13
C GLU A 111 -5.98 -15.73 -21.63
N SER A 112 -5.41 -14.70 -22.26
CA SER A 112 -4.95 -14.74 -23.65
C SER A 112 -3.73 -15.65 -23.87
N ALA A 113 -2.90 -15.87 -22.85
CA ALA A 113 -1.78 -16.82 -22.91
C ALA A 113 -2.22 -18.30 -22.70
N GLY A 114 -3.41 -18.54 -22.16
CA GLY A 114 -3.93 -19.87 -21.82
C GLY A 114 -4.78 -20.56 -22.90
N THR A 115 -5.15 -19.87 -23.98
CA THR A 115 -5.99 -20.39 -25.08
C THR A 115 -5.20 -20.95 -26.26
N GLY A 116 -3.87 -21.01 -26.15
CA GLY A 116 -2.98 -21.66 -27.11
C GLY A 116 -2.56 -23.06 -26.68
N LYS A 117 -3.52 -23.99 -26.57
CA LYS A 117 -3.24 -25.44 -26.58
C LYS A 117 -4.41 -26.24 -27.13
#